data_AF-A0A534Y7R5-F1
#
_entry.id   AF-A0A534Y7R5-F1
#
_cell.length_a   1.000
_cell.length_b   1.000
_cell.length_c   1.000
_cell.angle_alpha   90.00
_cell.angle_beta   90.00
_cell.angle_gamma   90.00
#
_symmetry.space_group_name_H-M   'P 1'
#
loop_
_entity.id
_entity.type
_entity.pdbx_description
1 polymer ?
#
loop_
_entity_poly.entity_id
_entity_poly.type
_entity_poly.pdbx_seq_one_letter_code
_entity_poly.pdbx_strand_id
1 'polypeptide(L)'
;MRKPAVAGLAVERAPHGLRVRGTQLYVDPVGRTQIGFLAHARGVRATLPERTVLSARTLALLEASQHRTLRKAAPLPAAFGQSFALAGLRLSLHPAGHVLGSAQIRCESVDGHSLVYAADLGGFGERAPATAEACERLRCDVLVLRASYGHPRFSFPARGEALADLLAFVRATLAELPRPGRRVACGLRPGNGPLRTGRTAPRR
;
A
#
# COMPACT_ATOMS: atom_id res chain seq x y z
N MET A 1 -5.95 27.42 -23.44
CA MET A 1 -4.63 27.62 -22.82
C MET A 1 -3.85 26.32 -22.89
N ARG A 2 -2.73 26.27 -23.63
CA ARG A 2 -1.84 25.09 -23.69
C ARG A 2 -1.12 24.97 -22.34
N LYS A 3 -1.28 23.84 -21.65
CA LYS A 3 -0.52 23.50 -20.44
C LYS A 3 0.98 23.59 -20.80
N PRO A 4 1.84 24.26 -20.01
CA PRO A 4 3.26 24.31 -20.32
C PRO A 4 3.77 22.87 -20.41
N ALA A 5 4.55 22.58 -21.45
CA ALA A 5 5.23 21.30 -21.56
C ALA A 5 6.17 21.19 -20.36
N VAL A 6 5.84 20.33 -19.40
CA VAL A 6 6.79 19.98 -18.34
C VAL A 6 7.97 19.32 -19.05
N ALA A 7 9.07 20.05 -19.17
CA ALA A 7 10.37 19.49 -19.51
C ALA A 7 10.73 18.50 -18.39
N GLY A 8 11.00 17.25 -18.75
CA GLY A 8 11.31 16.19 -17.79
C GLY A 8 10.27 15.07 -17.68
N LEU A 9 10.50 14.18 -16.73
CA LEU A 9 9.66 13.01 -16.45
C LEU A 9 8.28 13.43 -15.95
N ALA A 10 7.25 12.74 -16.44
CA ALA A 10 5.88 12.93 -16.00
C ALA A 10 5.12 11.60 -16.07
N VAL A 11 3.95 11.56 -15.45
CA VAL A 11 3.00 10.46 -15.58
C VAL A 11 1.79 10.87 -16.40
N GLU A 12 1.20 9.91 -17.09
CA GLU A 12 -0.03 10.06 -17.86
C GLU A 12 -1.02 8.95 -17.52
N ARG A 13 -2.31 9.26 -17.64
CA ARG A 13 -3.35 8.24 -17.61
C ARG A 13 -3.30 7.46 -18.92
N ALA A 14 -3.19 6.14 -18.82
CA ALA A 14 -3.22 5.21 -19.93
C ALA A 14 -4.35 4.19 -19.71
N PRO A 15 -4.77 3.41 -20.73
CA PRO A 15 -5.88 2.47 -20.61
C PRO A 15 -5.76 1.47 -19.44
N HIS A 16 -4.52 1.12 -19.07
CA HIS A 16 -4.22 0.16 -18.00
C HIS A 16 -3.60 0.82 -16.77
N GLY A 17 -3.99 2.06 -16.45
CA GLY A 17 -3.57 2.74 -15.23
C GLY A 17 -2.61 3.90 -15.46
N LEU A 18 -1.69 4.13 -14.53
CA LEU A 18 -0.77 5.26 -14.59
C LEU A 18 0.58 4.85 -15.16
N ARG A 19 1.03 5.53 -16.22
CA ARG A 19 2.27 5.23 -16.95
C ARG A 19 3.24 6.40 -16.89
N VAL A 20 4.55 6.11 -16.79
CA VAL A 20 5.58 7.13 -16.99
C VAL A 20 5.61 7.49 -18.48
N ARG A 21 5.30 8.75 -18.78
CA ARG A 21 5.11 9.28 -20.14
C ARG A 21 6.33 8.98 -21.00
N GLY A 22 6.10 8.44 -22.20
CA GLY A 22 7.17 8.09 -23.15
C GLY A 22 7.88 6.77 -22.87
N THR A 23 7.43 5.98 -21.89
CA THR A 23 8.04 4.68 -21.54
C THR A 23 7.01 3.56 -21.49
N GLN A 24 7.48 2.32 -21.31
CA GLN A 24 6.62 1.15 -21.10
C GLN A 24 6.29 0.90 -19.62
N LEU A 25 6.81 1.70 -18.68
CA LEU A 25 6.67 1.48 -17.24
C LEU A 25 5.35 2.02 -16.70
N TYR A 26 4.49 1.12 -16.22
CA TYR A 26 3.32 1.47 -15.41
C TYR A 26 3.67 1.54 -13.93
N VAL A 27 3.32 2.64 -13.27
CA VAL A 27 3.57 2.82 -11.83
C VAL A 27 2.35 2.52 -10.95
N ASP A 28 1.14 2.54 -11.55
CA ASP A 28 -0.09 2.06 -10.92
C ASP A 28 -0.88 1.21 -11.94
N PRO A 29 -0.39 0.00 -12.30
CA PRO A 29 -0.99 -0.81 -13.34
C PRO A 29 -2.37 -1.38 -12.92
N VAL A 30 -3.32 -1.31 -13.85
CA VAL A 30 -4.64 -1.94 -13.76
C VAL A 30 -4.72 -3.03 -14.84
N GLY A 31 -4.46 -4.27 -14.44
CA GLY A 31 -4.50 -5.43 -15.32
C GLY A 31 -3.14 -5.79 -15.93
N ARG A 32 -3.17 -6.50 -17.07
CA ARG A 32 -1.97 -7.02 -17.74
C ARG A 32 -1.32 -5.94 -18.59
N THR A 33 -0.17 -5.45 -18.15
CA THR A 33 0.69 -4.49 -18.86
C THR A 33 2.06 -5.10 -19.10
N GLN A 34 2.85 -4.57 -20.04
CA GLN A 34 4.18 -5.15 -20.35
C GLN A 34 5.15 -5.05 -19.17
N ILE A 35 5.32 -3.84 -18.62
CA ILE A 35 6.18 -3.58 -17.46
C ILE A 35 5.37 -2.78 -16.44
N GLY A 36 5.27 -3.27 -15.22
CA GLY A 36 4.58 -2.55 -14.16
C GLY A 36 5.24 -2.69 -12.81
N PHE A 37 5.16 -1.63 -12.02
CA PHE A 37 5.60 -1.58 -10.65
C PHE A 37 4.48 -2.03 -9.72
N LEU A 38 4.81 -2.94 -8.81
CA LEU A 38 3.95 -3.35 -7.72
C LEU A 38 4.54 -2.88 -6.40
N ALA A 39 3.89 -1.87 -5.81
CA ALA A 39 4.40 -1.21 -4.62
C ALA A 39 4.44 -2.12 -3.37
N HIS A 40 3.48 -3.05 -3.21
CA HIS A 40 3.41 -3.95 -2.06
C HIS A 40 2.47 -5.14 -2.30
N ALA A 41 2.54 -6.16 -1.42
CA ALA A 41 1.72 -7.38 -1.49
C ALA A 41 0.28 -7.21 -0.96
N ARG A 42 -0.08 -6.07 -0.37
CA ARG A 42 -1.43 -5.80 0.11
C ARG A 42 -2.38 -5.47 -1.04
N GLY A 43 -3.54 -6.14 -1.08
CA GLY A 43 -4.62 -5.83 -2.02
C GLY A 43 -4.27 -6.07 -3.49
N VAL A 44 -3.35 -7.00 -3.76
CA VAL A 44 -2.89 -7.30 -5.11
C VAL A 44 -4.03 -7.87 -5.96
N ARG A 45 -4.12 -7.38 -7.20
CA ARG A 45 -5.13 -7.79 -8.17
C ARG A 45 -4.82 -9.19 -8.71
N ALA A 46 -5.85 -9.89 -9.20
CA ALA A 46 -5.73 -11.22 -9.79
C ALA A 46 -4.88 -11.27 -11.08
N THR A 47 -4.64 -10.12 -11.71
CA THR A 47 -3.83 -9.99 -12.92
C THR A 47 -2.73 -8.98 -12.69
N LEU A 48 -1.49 -9.44 -12.83
CA LEU A 48 -0.28 -8.64 -12.73
C LEU A 48 0.26 -8.26 -14.11
N PRO A 49 1.12 -7.24 -14.19
CA PRO A 49 1.97 -6.99 -15.34
C PRO A 49 2.79 -8.22 -15.74
N GLU A 50 3.12 -8.34 -17.02
CA GLU A 50 3.95 -9.42 -17.55
C GLU A 50 5.33 -9.41 -16.93
N ARG A 51 5.97 -8.24 -16.84
CA ARG A 51 7.19 -8.01 -16.07
C ARG A 51 6.85 -7.13 -14.88
N THR A 52 6.87 -7.70 -13.68
CA THR A 52 6.45 -6.98 -12.47
C THR A 52 7.68 -6.59 -11.66
N VAL A 53 7.95 -5.29 -11.53
CA VAL A 53 9.00 -4.76 -10.64
C VAL A 53 8.44 -4.68 -9.23
N LEU A 54 9.16 -5.25 -8.25
CA LEU A 54 8.75 -5.28 -6.84
C LEU A 54 9.96 -5.45 -5.91
N SER A 55 9.78 -5.20 -4.62
CA SER A 55 10.81 -5.52 -3.64
C SER A 55 10.92 -7.03 -3.39
N ALA A 56 12.09 -7.49 -2.97
CA ALA A 56 12.29 -8.89 -2.58
C ALA A 56 11.32 -9.36 -1.48
N ARG A 57 10.99 -8.48 -0.52
CA ARG A 57 10.04 -8.78 0.56
C ARG A 57 8.60 -8.88 0.05
N THR A 58 8.21 -8.03 -0.89
CA THR A 58 6.90 -8.15 -1.56
C THR A 58 6.80 -9.47 -2.32
N LEU A 59 7.88 -9.91 -2.99
CA LEU A 59 7.90 -11.18 -3.71
C LEU A 59 7.66 -12.36 -2.76
N ALA A 60 8.42 -12.43 -1.67
CA ALA A 60 8.28 -13.50 -0.67
C ALA A 60 6.86 -13.57 -0.08
N LEU A 61 6.23 -12.41 0.19
CA LEU A 61 4.84 -12.37 0.67
C LEU A 61 3.86 -12.89 -0.38
N LEU A 62 4.06 -12.58 -1.66
CA LEU A 62 3.21 -13.09 -2.74
C LEU A 62 3.40 -14.58 -2.98
N GLU A 63 4.61 -15.10 -2.85
CA GLU A 63 4.87 -16.55 -2.92
C GLU A 63 4.11 -17.29 -1.81
N ALA A 64 4.12 -16.75 -0.59
CA ALA A 64 3.42 -17.35 0.54
C ALA A 64 1.88 -17.23 0.45
N SER A 65 1.35 -16.12 -0.06
CA SER A 65 -0.09 -15.80 0.03
C SER A 65 -0.87 -15.87 -1.29
N GLN A 66 -0.21 -15.64 -2.43
CA GLN A 66 -0.85 -15.42 -3.73
C GLN A 66 -0.10 -16.05 -4.90
N HIS A 67 0.56 -17.20 -4.69
CA HIS A 67 1.41 -17.87 -5.68
C HIS A 67 0.75 -18.07 -7.06
N ARG A 68 -0.58 -18.30 -7.13
CA ARG A 68 -1.29 -18.48 -8.41
C ARG A 68 -1.29 -17.22 -9.28
N THR A 69 -1.43 -16.05 -8.65
CA THR A 69 -1.36 -14.75 -9.32
C THR A 69 0.04 -14.51 -9.86
N LEU A 70 1.05 -14.81 -9.04
CA LEU A 70 2.46 -14.62 -9.37
C LEU A 70 2.92 -15.49 -10.55
N ARG A 71 2.45 -16.74 -10.66
CA ARG A 71 2.79 -17.67 -11.76
C ARG A 71 2.51 -17.15 -13.18
N LYS A 72 1.64 -16.15 -13.31
CA LYS A 72 1.26 -15.56 -14.61
C LYS A 72 2.08 -14.32 -14.98
N ALA A 73 3.03 -13.95 -14.12
CA ALA A 73 3.94 -12.81 -14.27
C ALA A 73 5.40 -13.27 -14.17
N ALA A 74 6.31 -12.48 -14.73
CA ALA A 74 7.74 -12.56 -14.54
C ALA A 74 8.16 -11.50 -13.49
N PRO A 75 8.33 -11.89 -12.21
CA PRO A 75 8.77 -10.96 -11.19
C PRO A 75 10.22 -10.51 -11.43
N LEU A 76 10.46 -9.22 -11.21
CA LEU A 76 11.76 -8.56 -11.24
C LEU A 76 12.02 -7.99 -9.84
N PRO A 77 12.50 -8.82 -8.90
CA PRO A 77 12.80 -8.36 -7.55
C PRO A 77 13.99 -7.40 -7.58
N ALA A 78 13.85 -6.26 -6.94
CA ALA A 78 14.93 -5.29 -6.73
C ALA A 78 15.18 -5.07 -5.24
N ALA A 79 16.47 -5.00 -4.87
CA ALA A 79 16.88 -4.60 -3.54
C ALA A 79 16.71 -3.09 -3.36
N PHE A 80 16.41 -2.66 -2.13
CA PHE A 80 16.30 -1.24 -1.83
C PHE A 80 17.66 -0.53 -2.03
N GLY A 81 17.61 0.68 -2.58
CA GLY A 81 18.79 1.49 -2.89
C GLY A 81 19.60 1.05 -4.11
N GLN A 82 19.35 -0.14 -4.67
CA GLN A 82 20.07 -0.63 -5.84
C GLN A 82 19.47 -0.05 -7.12
N SER A 83 20.32 0.57 -7.94
CA SER A 83 19.94 1.08 -9.26
C SER A 83 19.99 0.00 -10.33
N PHE A 84 19.04 0.03 -11.27
CA PHE A 84 18.99 -0.84 -12.45
C PHE A 84 18.37 -0.11 -13.64
N ALA A 85 18.68 -0.57 -14.86
CA ALA A 85 18.13 0.02 -16.08
C ALA A 85 16.93 -0.78 -16.59
N LEU A 86 15.81 -0.10 -16.87
CA LEU A 86 14.61 -0.73 -17.42
C LEU A 86 13.73 0.32 -18.10
N ALA A 87 13.08 -0.05 -19.22
CA ALA A 87 12.15 0.82 -19.95
C ALA A 87 12.73 2.20 -20.36
N GLY A 88 14.06 2.25 -20.62
CA GLY A 88 14.76 3.50 -20.97
C GLY A 88 15.05 4.43 -19.79
N LEU A 89 14.89 3.94 -18.55
CA LEU A 89 15.08 4.71 -17.31
C LEU A 89 16.11 4.02 -16.41
N ARG A 90 16.78 4.82 -15.56
CA ARG A 90 17.46 4.32 -14.37
C ARG A 90 16.47 4.29 -13.22
N LEU A 91 16.22 3.11 -12.68
CA LEU A 91 15.22 2.86 -11.64
C LEU A 91 15.91 2.43 -10.34
N SER A 92 15.31 2.80 -9.21
CA SER A 92 15.66 2.26 -7.89
C SER A 92 14.43 2.14 -7.01
N LEU A 93 14.38 1.10 -6.17
CA LEU A 93 13.32 0.95 -5.16
C LEU A 93 13.80 1.49 -3.83
N HIS A 94 12.90 2.11 -3.08
CA HIS A 94 13.17 2.66 -1.76
C HIS A 94 12.03 2.32 -0.80
N PRO A 95 12.28 2.14 0.50
CA PRO A 95 11.22 1.87 1.47
C PRO A 95 10.11 2.93 1.46
N ALA A 96 8.85 2.52 1.31
CA ALA A 96 7.68 3.41 1.46
C ALA A 96 7.17 3.47 2.91
N GLY A 97 7.54 2.48 3.73
CA GLY A 97 7.14 2.37 5.13
C GLY A 97 5.64 2.24 5.37
N HIS A 98 4.87 1.75 4.40
CA HIS A 98 3.43 1.53 4.54
C HIS A 98 3.11 0.16 5.17
N VAL A 99 3.64 -0.90 4.57
CA VAL A 99 3.59 -2.30 5.05
C VAL A 99 4.93 -2.97 4.77
N LEU A 100 5.20 -4.14 5.34
CA LEU A 100 6.44 -4.89 5.12
C LEU A 100 6.72 -5.05 3.63
N GLY A 101 7.91 -4.63 3.19
CA GLY A 101 8.34 -4.70 1.80
C GLY A 101 7.73 -3.64 0.88
N SER A 102 6.91 -2.72 1.40
CA SER A 102 6.35 -1.64 0.59
C SER A 102 7.44 -0.73 0.04
N ALA A 103 7.31 -0.39 -1.25
CA ALA A 103 8.32 0.32 -2.00
C ALA A 103 7.75 1.59 -2.66
N GLN A 104 8.59 2.60 -2.72
CA GLN A 104 8.54 3.70 -3.67
C GLN A 104 9.44 3.32 -4.86
N ILE A 105 9.11 3.79 -6.06
CA ILE A 105 9.99 3.67 -7.23
C ILE A 105 10.48 5.05 -7.65
N ARG A 106 11.81 5.22 -7.65
CA ARG A 106 12.48 6.39 -8.22
C ARG A 106 12.85 6.08 -9.65
N CYS A 107 12.51 6.99 -10.54
CA CYS A 107 12.78 6.96 -11.98
C CYS A 107 13.67 8.13 -12.33
N GLU A 108 14.74 7.89 -13.07
CA GLU A 108 15.66 8.92 -13.56
C GLU A 108 15.82 8.78 -15.07
N SER A 109 15.66 9.89 -15.78
CA SER A 109 15.88 9.95 -17.23
C SER A 109 17.37 10.08 -17.54
N VAL A 110 17.75 9.83 -18.80
CA VAL A 110 19.12 10.02 -19.27
C VAL A 110 19.62 11.45 -19.04
N ASP A 111 18.72 12.43 -19.18
CA ASP A 111 19.01 13.86 -18.97
C ASP A 111 18.99 14.29 -17.48
N GLY A 112 18.90 13.34 -16.54
CA GLY A 112 19.00 13.59 -15.10
C GLY A 112 17.72 14.03 -14.38
N HIS A 113 16.58 14.15 -15.09
CA HIS A 113 15.30 14.44 -14.46
C HIS A 113 14.79 13.26 -13.66
N SER A 114 14.16 13.55 -12.52
CA SER A 114 13.78 12.55 -11.52
C SER A 114 12.29 12.59 -11.18
N LEU A 115 11.67 11.40 -11.16
CA LEU A 115 10.29 11.20 -10.76
C LEU A 115 10.22 10.10 -9.70
N VAL A 116 9.49 10.34 -8.62
CA VAL A 116 9.19 9.32 -7.61
C VAL A 116 7.71 9.01 -7.66
N TYR A 117 7.37 7.74 -7.85
CA TYR A 117 6.04 7.24 -7.51
C TYR A 117 6.10 6.59 -6.13
N ALA A 118 5.46 7.26 -5.17
CA ALA A 118 5.51 6.91 -3.76
C ALA A 118 4.43 5.90 -3.33
N ALA A 119 3.46 5.61 -4.21
CA ALA A 119 2.32 4.73 -3.92
C ALA A 119 1.62 5.13 -2.61
N ASP A 120 1.36 4.15 -1.73
CA ASP A 120 0.95 4.35 -0.35
C ASP A 120 2.19 4.56 0.55
N LEU A 121 2.23 5.69 1.24
CA LEU A 121 3.30 6.06 2.16
C LEU A 121 2.94 5.73 3.61
N GLY A 122 3.97 5.33 4.36
CA GLY A 122 3.94 5.25 5.81
C GLY A 122 3.93 6.59 6.52
N GLY A 123 3.62 6.55 7.82
CA GLY A 123 3.94 7.65 8.71
C GLY A 123 5.43 7.72 9.03
N PHE A 124 5.85 8.85 9.62
CA PHE A 124 7.20 9.06 10.15
C PHE A 124 7.16 9.20 11.67
N GLY A 125 8.31 9.00 12.34
CA GLY A 125 8.41 9.12 13.79
C GLY A 125 7.41 8.20 14.51
N GLU A 126 6.64 8.74 15.45
CA GLU A 126 5.61 8.00 16.21
C GLU A 126 4.51 7.39 15.32
N ARG A 127 4.33 7.90 14.10
CA ARG A 127 3.37 7.39 13.13
C ARG A 127 3.94 6.29 12.23
N ALA A 128 5.24 6.00 12.32
CA ALA A 128 5.85 4.93 11.54
C ALA A 128 5.31 3.56 12.01
N PRO A 129 5.01 2.63 11.08
CA PRO A 129 4.61 1.28 11.47
C PRO A 129 5.79 0.55 12.13
N ALA A 130 5.48 -0.29 13.11
CA ALA A 130 6.48 -1.09 13.81
C ALA A 130 6.92 -2.35 13.04
N THR A 131 6.25 -2.65 11.93
CA THR A 131 6.36 -3.93 11.21
C THR A 131 6.86 -3.78 9.78
N ALA A 132 7.23 -2.56 9.36
CA ALA A 132 7.75 -2.29 8.03
C ALA A 132 9.07 -1.54 8.13
N GLU A 133 9.81 -1.52 7.02
CA GLU A 133 11.00 -0.70 6.84
C GLU A 133 10.66 0.79 7.04
N ALA A 134 11.57 1.56 7.63
CA ALA A 134 11.34 3.00 7.81
C ALA A 134 11.23 3.69 6.44
N CYS A 135 10.22 4.55 6.27
CA CYS A 135 10.02 5.29 5.03
C CYS A 135 11.23 6.17 4.70
N GLU A 136 11.76 6.03 3.48
CA GLU A 136 12.88 6.84 2.99
C GLU A 136 12.38 8.13 2.33
N ARG A 137 12.99 9.27 2.67
CA ARG A 137 12.67 10.57 2.06
C ARG A 137 13.53 10.77 0.82
N LEU A 138 12.89 10.87 -0.35
CA LEU A 138 13.58 11.02 -1.63
C LEU A 138 13.49 12.45 -2.16
N ARG A 139 14.61 12.95 -2.68
CA ARG A 139 14.61 14.16 -3.50
C ARG A 139 14.20 13.79 -4.93
N CYS A 140 13.30 14.57 -5.51
CA CYS A 140 12.86 14.41 -6.89
C CYS A 140 12.27 15.71 -7.45
N ASP A 141 12.23 15.82 -8.78
CA ASP A 141 11.59 16.93 -9.47
C ASP A 141 10.07 16.77 -9.49
N VAL A 142 9.60 15.52 -9.64
CA VAL A 142 8.18 15.18 -9.66
C VAL A 142 7.88 14.08 -8.64
N LEU A 143 7.03 14.40 -7.67
CA LEU A 143 6.47 13.42 -6.73
C LEU A 143 5.04 13.06 -7.13
N VAL A 144 4.80 11.76 -7.34
CA VAL A 144 3.47 11.19 -7.57
C VAL A 144 3.12 10.32 -6.37
N LEU A 145 2.04 10.65 -5.67
CA LEU A 145 1.61 9.96 -4.45
C LEU A 145 0.13 9.59 -4.50
N ARG A 146 -0.26 8.52 -3.79
CA ARG A 146 -1.66 8.15 -3.62
C ARG A 146 -2.25 8.91 -2.43
N ALA A 147 -3.13 9.87 -2.70
CA ALA A 147 -3.72 10.74 -1.69
C ALA A 147 -5.04 10.18 -1.14
N SER A 148 -5.05 8.94 -0.63
CA SER A 148 -6.25 8.26 -0.11
C SER A 148 -7.02 9.10 0.92
N TYR A 149 -6.28 9.86 1.73
CA TYR A 149 -6.81 10.77 2.75
C TYR A 149 -6.49 12.25 2.46
N GLY A 150 -6.32 12.62 1.18
CA GLY A 150 -5.93 13.98 0.80
C GLY A 150 -7.00 15.06 1.02
N HIS A 151 -8.23 14.67 1.35
CA HIS A 151 -9.30 15.62 1.65
C HIS A 151 -9.24 16.05 3.13
N PRO A 152 -9.32 17.36 3.47
CA PRO A 152 -9.18 17.85 4.85
C PRO A 152 -10.14 17.25 5.88
N ARG A 153 -11.31 16.77 5.43
CA ARG A 153 -12.28 16.04 6.26
C ARG A 153 -11.71 14.81 6.97
N PHE A 154 -10.63 14.23 6.44
CA PHE A 154 -10.01 13.06 7.04
C PHE A 154 -9.06 13.52 8.15
N SER A 155 -9.59 13.52 9.37
CA SER A 155 -8.83 13.72 10.61
C SER A 155 -8.93 12.44 11.44
N PHE A 156 -7.78 11.93 11.90
CA PHE A 156 -7.69 10.68 12.65
C PHE A 156 -7.03 10.95 14.01
N PRO A 157 -7.44 10.23 15.08
CA PRO A 157 -6.77 10.30 16.37
C PRO A 157 -5.31 9.85 16.27
N ALA A 158 -4.51 10.17 17.29
CA ALA A 158 -3.15 9.66 17.36
C ALA A 158 -3.16 8.12 17.43
N ARG A 159 -2.11 7.46 16.90
CA ARG A 159 -2.03 5.99 16.92
C ARG A 159 -2.11 5.42 18.34
N GLY A 160 -1.50 6.11 19.31
CA GLY A 160 -1.54 5.73 20.72
C GLY A 160 -2.95 5.76 21.31
N GLU A 161 -3.72 6.81 21.02
CA GLU A 161 -5.11 6.96 21.45
C GLU A 161 -5.98 5.84 20.87
N ALA A 162 -5.92 5.64 19.55
CA ALA A 162 -6.69 4.58 18.88
C ALA A 162 -6.34 3.17 19.41
N LEU A 163 -5.07 2.93 19.75
CA LEU A 163 -4.65 1.66 20.34
C LEU A 163 -5.16 1.51 21.78
N ALA A 164 -5.14 2.58 22.58
CA ALA A 164 -5.67 2.57 23.94
C ALA A 164 -7.17 2.26 23.93
N ASP A 165 -7.94 2.90 23.04
CA ASP A 165 -9.37 2.65 22.87
C ASP A 165 -9.67 1.20 22.48
N LEU A 166 -8.89 0.65 21.53
CA LEU A 166 -9.02 -0.75 21.12
C LEU A 166 -8.73 -1.70 22.29
N LEU A 167 -7.67 -1.44 23.07
CA LEU A 167 -7.31 -2.27 24.21
C LEU A 167 -8.36 -2.20 25.32
N ALA A 168 -8.93 -1.02 25.57
CA ALA A 168 -10.03 -0.85 26.51
C ALA A 168 -11.25 -1.67 26.09
N PHE A 169 -11.65 -1.59 24.80
CA PHE A 169 -12.74 -2.38 24.24
C PHE A 169 -12.50 -3.89 24.37
N VAL A 170 -11.31 -4.37 24.02
CA VAL A 170 -10.95 -5.80 24.12
C VAL A 170 -11.03 -6.27 25.58
N ARG A 171 -10.47 -5.50 26.53
CA ARG A 171 -10.49 -5.86 27.96
C ARG A 171 -11.90 -5.93 28.51
N ALA A 172 -12.74 -4.95 28.19
CA ALA A 172 -14.15 -4.94 28.61
C ALA A 172 -14.90 -6.16 28.04
N THR A 173 -14.72 -6.44 26.75
CA THR A 173 -15.34 -7.60 26.09
C THR A 173 -14.92 -8.91 26.75
N LEU A 174 -13.61 -9.09 26.99
CA LEU A 174 -13.08 -10.30 27.63
C LEU A 174 -13.60 -10.48 29.07
N ALA A 175 -13.80 -9.41 29.83
CA ALA A 175 -14.35 -9.47 31.18
C ALA A 175 -15.83 -9.92 31.22
N GLU A 176 -16.58 -9.63 30.15
CA GLU A 176 -17.98 -10.02 30.00
C GLU A 176 -18.17 -11.41 29.36
N LEU A 177 -17.11 -12.00 28.79
CA LEU A 177 -17.20 -13.35 28.22
C LEU A 177 -17.59 -14.36 29.32
N PRO A 178 -18.58 -15.22 29.08
CA PRO A 178 -18.85 -16.34 29.98
C PRO A 178 -17.59 -17.21 30.08
N ARG A 179 -17.31 -17.71 31.29
CA ARG A 179 -16.26 -18.72 31.52
C ARG A 179 -16.43 -19.92 30.55
N PRO A 180 -15.34 -20.66 30.25
CA PRO A 180 -15.26 -21.58 29.12
C PRO A 180 -16.51 -22.47 28.97
N GLY A 181 -17.14 -22.44 27.78
CA GLY A 181 -18.31 -23.27 27.46
C GLY A 181 -19.44 -22.57 26.68
N ARG A 182 -19.40 -21.26 26.46
CA ARG A 182 -20.40 -20.53 25.64
C ARG A 182 -19.74 -19.77 24.50
N ARG A 183 -20.22 -19.98 23.27
CA ARG A 183 -19.77 -19.24 22.07
C ARG A 183 -20.23 -17.79 22.17
N VAL A 184 -19.32 -16.84 21.90
CA VAL A 184 -19.65 -15.43 21.77
C VAL A 184 -19.56 -15.03 20.30
N ALA A 185 -20.64 -14.46 19.78
CA ALA A 185 -20.69 -13.86 18.45
C ALA A 185 -20.17 -12.43 18.56
N CYS A 186 -18.98 -12.17 18.04
CA CYS A 186 -18.39 -10.83 18.02
C CYS A 186 -18.96 -10.05 16.82
N GLY A 187 -19.64 -8.93 17.09
CA GLY A 187 -20.14 -8.02 16.06
C GLY A 187 -19.96 -6.57 16.50
N LEU A 188 -19.19 -5.79 15.74
CA LEU A 188 -19.13 -4.33 15.90
C LEU A 188 -20.38 -3.74 15.25
N ARG A 189 -21.33 -3.21 16.05
CA ARG A 189 -22.43 -2.41 15.50
C ARG A 189 -22.04 -0.93 15.50
N PRO A 190 -22.22 -0.21 14.37
CA PRO A 190 -22.19 1.24 14.38
C PRO A 190 -23.56 1.75 14.87
N GLY A 191 -23.60 2.51 15.98
CA GLY A 191 -24.79 3.27 16.37
C GLY A 191 -24.98 3.46 17.87
N ASN A 192 -24.98 4.73 18.29
CA ASN A 192 -25.23 5.23 19.64
C ASN A 192 -26.61 4.81 20.19
N GLY A 193 -26.62 4.06 21.29
CA GLY A 193 -27.82 3.78 22.10
C GLY A 193 -27.49 2.86 23.29
N PRO A 194 -28.19 2.95 24.43
CA PRO A 194 -27.86 2.16 25.61
C PRO A 194 -28.13 0.66 25.40
N LEU A 195 -27.18 -0.15 25.86
CA LEU A 195 -27.13 -1.61 25.74
C LEU A 195 -28.40 -2.26 26.31
N ARG A 196 -29.19 -2.92 25.46
CA ARG A 196 -30.21 -3.89 25.90
C ARG A 196 -29.71 -5.30 25.64
N THR A 197 -29.40 -6.04 26.70
CA THR A 197 -29.09 -7.48 26.63
C THR A 197 -30.37 -8.26 26.35
N GLY A 198 -30.59 -8.66 25.09
CA GLY A 198 -31.66 -9.58 24.74
C GLY A 198 -31.35 -10.99 25.24
N ARG A 199 -32.05 -11.44 26.30
CA ARG A 199 -32.06 -12.84 26.71
C ARG A 199 -32.78 -13.67 25.66
N THR A 200 -32.08 -14.57 24.98
CA THR A 200 -32.73 -15.65 24.24
C THR A 200 -33.22 -16.70 25.24
N ALA A 201 -34.54 -16.88 25.32
CA ALA A 201 -35.16 -17.96 26.08
C ALA A 201 -34.87 -19.32 25.42
N PRO A 202 -34.75 -20.41 26.20
CA PRO A 202 -34.55 -21.75 25.65
C PRO A 202 -35.83 -22.19 24.92
N ARG A 203 -35.67 -22.70 23.70
CA ARG A 203 -36.74 -23.38 22.96
C ARG A 203 -37.03 -24.71 23.67
N ARG A 204 -38.32 -24.96 23.94
CA ARG A 204 -38.84 -26.28 24.33
C ARG A 204 -38.72 -27.25 23.17
#